data_AF-A0A7L4QNS0-F1
#
_entry.id   AF-A0A7L4QNS0-F1
#
_cell.length_a   1.000
_cell.length_b   1.000
_cell.length_c   1.000
_cell.angle_alpha   90.00
_cell.angle_beta   90.00
_cell.angle_gamma   90.00
#
_symmetry.space_group_name_H-M   'P 1'
#
loop_
_entity.id
_entity.type
_entity.pdbx_description
1 polymer ?
#
loop_
_entity_poly.entity_id
_entity_poly.type
_entity_poly.pdbx_seq_one_letter_code
_entity_poly.pdbx_strand_id
1 'polypeptide(L)'
;DPEDGEKVTETAGKLRKAMKKEPEKYSKVLFPSHLMIGQRKGFYVVESTAEQMMNTVLFYGGSMRFKYVPIVKASEMAEAAQQTRD
;
A
#
# COMPACT_ATOMS: atom_id res chain seq x y z
N ASP A 1 6.42 20.01 6.98
CA ASP A 1 6.67 21.21 6.18
C ASP A 1 6.20 21.08 4.74
N PRO A 2 5.98 22.18 3.99
CA PRO A 2 6.05 22.19 2.53
C PRO A 2 7.19 21.33 1.95
N GLU A 3 8.39 21.37 2.54
CA GLU A 3 9.54 20.55 2.15
C GLU A 3 9.29 19.03 2.27
N ASP A 4 8.46 18.59 3.22
CA ASP A 4 8.10 17.17 3.34
C ASP A 4 7.13 16.76 2.23
N GLY A 5 6.26 17.67 1.79
CA GLY A 5 5.32 17.44 0.70
C GLY A 5 6.02 17.27 -0.65
N GLU A 6 7.04 18.08 -0.92
CA GLU A 6 7.87 17.95 -2.12
C GLU A 6 8.66 16.64 -2.13
N LYS A 7 9.29 16.27 -1.00
CA LYS A 7 9.99 14.99 -0.85
C LYS A 7 9.08 13.79 -1.09
N VAL A 8 7.85 13.82 -0.56
CA VAL A 8 6.87 12.75 -0.78
C VAL A 8 6.46 12.67 -2.25
N THR A 9 6.28 13.81 -2.93
CA THR A 9 5.91 13.87 -4.34
C THR A 9 7.03 13.32 -5.24
N GLU A 10 8.27 13.71 -4.98
CA GLU A 10 9.44 13.19 -5.69
C GLU A 10 9.59 11.68 -5.48
N THR A 11 9.45 11.22 -4.24
CA THR A 11 9.48 9.80 -3.86
C THR A 11 8.38 9.02 -4.59
N ALA A 12 7.15 9.53 -4.62
CA ALA A 12 6.05 8.90 -5.35
C ALA A 12 6.33 8.80 -6.86
N GLY A 13 6.99 9.81 -7.44
CA GLY A 13 7.44 9.78 -8.83
C GLY A 13 8.48 8.68 -9.10
N LYS A 14 9.47 8.52 -8.20
CA LYS A 14 10.48 7.47 -8.29
C LYS A 14 9.86 6.08 -8.13
N LEU A 15 8.92 5.91 -7.19
CA LEU A 15 8.21 4.66 -6.98
C LEU A 15 7.44 4.24 -8.24
N ARG A 16 6.70 5.16 -8.87
CA ARG A 16 5.98 4.86 -10.13
C ARG A 16 6.92 4.40 -11.25
N LYS A 17 8.13 4.95 -11.34
CA LYS A 17 9.14 4.50 -12.31
C LYS A 17 9.64 3.10 -11.97
N ALA A 18 9.91 2.83 -10.69
CA ALA A 18 10.34 1.50 -10.22
C ALA A 18 9.27 0.43 -10.47
N MET A 19 8.00 0.74 -10.17
CA MET A 19 6.85 -0.14 -10.45
C MET A 19 6.68 -0.48 -11.93
N LYS A 20 7.02 0.44 -12.83
CA LYS A 20 7.01 0.17 -14.28
C LYS A 20 8.15 -0.74 -14.73
N LYS A 21 9.29 -0.68 -14.03
CA LYS A 21 10.50 -1.42 -14.38
C LYS A 21 10.51 -2.83 -13.79
N GLU A 22 10.03 -2.98 -12.56
CA GLU A 22 10.08 -4.21 -11.77
C GLU A 22 8.70 -4.44 -11.12
N PRO A 23 7.62 -4.60 -11.93
CA PRO A 23 6.24 -4.66 -11.43
C PRO A 23 6.00 -5.77 -10.41
N GLU A 24 6.75 -6.87 -10.48
CA GLU A 24 6.69 -8.00 -9.56
C GLU A 24 7.15 -7.67 -8.13
N LYS A 25 8.00 -6.64 -7.95
CA LYS A 25 8.52 -6.27 -6.63
C LYS A 25 7.64 -5.32 -5.85
N TYR A 26 6.61 -4.77 -6.48
CA TYR A 26 5.75 -3.73 -5.89
C TYR A 26 4.29 -4.13 -5.92
N SER A 27 3.51 -3.52 -5.04
CA SER A 27 2.08 -3.78 -4.93
C SER A 27 1.33 -3.36 -6.20
N LYS A 28 0.40 -4.20 -6.65
CA LYS A 28 -0.51 -3.85 -7.75
C LYS A 28 -1.65 -2.99 -7.23
N VAL A 29 -1.80 -1.79 -7.76
CA VAL A 29 -2.86 -0.86 -7.36
C VAL A 29 -4.19 -1.30 -7.96
N LEU A 30 -5.16 -1.61 -7.11
CA LEU A 30 -6.54 -1.93 -7.48
C LEU A 30 -7.45 -0.70 -7.41
N PHE A 31 -7.19 0.19 -6.45
CA PHE A 31 -7.90 1.46 -6.28
C PHE A 31 -6.88 2.58 -6.05
N PRO A 32 -6.88 3.66 -6.85
CA PRO A 32 -5.86 4.69 -6.79
C PRO A 32 -5.93 5.48 -5.48
N SER A 33 -4.84 6.20 -5.18
CA SER A 33 -4.73 7.04 -3.98
C SER A 33 -5.79 8.13 -3.95
N HIS A 34 -6.52 8.18 -2.84
CA HIS A 34 -7.47 9.23 -2.51
C HIS A 34 -7.03 9.94 -1.23
N LEU A 35 -6.95 11.26 -1.32
CA LEU A 35 -6.66 12.13 -0.18
C LEU A 35 -7.94 12.40 0.60
N MET A 36 -7.84 12.37 1.93
CA MET A 36 -8.92 12.82 2.79
C MET A 36 -8.85 14.35 2.89
N ILE A 37 -9.90 15.04 2.45
CA ILE A 37 -9.96 16.50 2.42
C ILE A 37 -9.61 17.08 3.80
N GLY A 38 -8.71 18.06 3.81
CA GLY A 38 -8.24 18.71 5.04
C GLY A 38 -7.26 17.90 5.88
N GLN A 39 -6.89 16.67 5.46
CA GLN A 39 -5.90 15.84 6.15
C GLN A 39 -4.69 15.54 5.26
N ARG A 40 -3.50 15.46 5.88
CA ARG A 40 -2.28 14.92 5.24
C ARG A 40 -2.27 13.39 5.25
N LYS A 41 -3.42 12.78 4.94
CA LYS A 41 -3.64 11.33 4.97
C LYS A 41 -4.51 10.94 3.78
N GLY A 42 -4.34 9.71 3.34
CA GLY A 42 -5.13 9.14 2.27
C GLY A 42 -5.10 7.63 2.35
N PHE A 43 -5.77 6.99 1.40
CA PHE A 43 -5.74 5.54 1.26
C PHE A 43 -5.75 5.15 -0.21
N TYR A 44 -5.32 3.93 -0.47
CA TYR A 44 -5.38 3.26 -1.75
C TYR A 44 -5.55 1.77 -1.47
N VAL A 45 -6.07 1.02 -2.46
CA VAL A 45 -6.24 -0.43 -2.32
C VAL A 45 -5.24 -1.11 -3.25
N VAL A 46 -4.56 -2.10 -2.72
CA VAL A 46 -3.60 -2.91 -3.45
C VAL A 46 -3.85 -4.39 -3.28
N GLU A 47 -3.48 -5.13 -4.32
CA GLU A 47 -3.17 -6.54 -4.24
C GLU A 47 -1.67 -6.66 -4.00
N SER A 48 -1.25 -7.32 -2.91
CA SER A 48 0.16 -7.36 -2.55
C SER A 48 0.54 -8.53 -1.64
N THR A 49 1.78 -9.00 -1.79
CA THR A 49 2.44 -9.89 -0.83
C THR A 49 3.10 -9.11 0.32
N ALA A 50 3.50 -9.80 1.39
CA ALA A 50 4.22 -9.18 2.51
C ALA A 50 5.53 -8.49 2.08
N GLU A 51 6.27 -9.10 1.15
CA GLU A 51 7.53 -8.55 0.63
C GLU A 51 7.31 -7.26 -0.16
N GLN A 52 6.32 -7.24 -1.04
CA GLN A 52 5.96 -6.05 -1.81
C GLN A 52 5.48 -4.89 -0.92
N MET A 53 4.76 -5.21 0.16
CA MET A 53 4.39 -4.22 1.18
C MET A 53 5.64 -3.65 1.87
N MET A 54 6.58 -4.51 2.26
CA MET A 54 7.85 -4.08 2.86
C MET A 54 8.65 -3.17 1.91
N ASN A 55 8.74 -3.51 0.62
CA ASN A 55 9.41 -2.68 -0.38
C ASN A 55 8.80 -1.28 -0.45
N THR A 56 7.47 -1.18 -0.35
CA THR A 56 6.78 0.12 -0.30
C THR A 56 7.13 0.90 0.96
N VAL A 57 7.15 0.25 2.13
CA VAL A 57 7.52 0.89 3.41
C VAL A 57 8.96 1.40 3.36
N LEU A 58 9.91 0.58 2.89
CA LEU A 58 11.31 0.95 2.75
C LEU A 58 11.49 2.13 1.79
N PHE A 59 10.73 2.16 0.69
CA PHE A 59 10.79 3.24 -0.29
C PHE A 59 10.47 4.61 0.32
N TYR A 60 9.53 4.64 1.26
CA TYR A 60 9.09 5.84 1.98
C TYR A 60 9.66 5.95 3.40
N GLY A 61 10.73 5.21 3.72
CA GLY A 61 11.21 4.83 5.06
C GLY A 61 11.53 5.93 6.10
N GLY A 62 11.11 7.17 5.86
CA GLY A 62 11.08 8.25 6.86
C GLY A 62 10.06 9.36 6.56
N SER A 63 9.37 9.33 5.42
CA SER A 63 8.46 10.39 4.96
C SER A 63 6.99 10.04 5.11
N MET A 64 6.63 8.75 5.19
CA MET A 64 5.25 8.30 5.38
C MET A 64 5.15 7.21 6.45
N ARG A 65 3.96 7.13 7.07
CA ARG A 65 3.57 6.02 7.93
C ARG A 65 2.44 5.25 7.26
N PHE A 66 2.61 3.94 7.10
CA PHE A 66 1.60 3.07 6.52
C PHE A 66 0.89 2.27 7.61
N LYS A 67 -0.42 2.13 7.45
CA LYS A 67 -1.24 1.17 8.20
C LYS A 67 -1.90 0.25 7.18
N TYR A 68 -1.53 -1.02 7.18
CA TYR A 68 -2.13 -2.02 6.32
C TYR A 68 -3.37 -2.60 7.00
N VAL A 69 -4.49 -2.60 6.29
CA VAL A 69 -5.75 -3.20 6.73
C VAL A 69 -6.10 -4.27 5.70
N PRO A 70 -6.09 -5.57 6.09
CA PRO A 70 -6.42 -6.63 5.16
C PRO A 70 -7.90 -6.53 4.77
N ILE A 71 -8.17 -6.61 3.46
CA ILE A 71 -9.53 -6.73 2.92
C ILE A 71 -9.69 -8.18 2.49
N VAL A 72 -10.52 -8.91 3.23
CA VAL A 72 -10.78 -10.34 3.02
C VAL A 72 -12.22 -10.52 2.57
N LYS A 73 -12.49 -11.47 1.68
CA LYS A 73 -13.88 -11.83 1.39
C LYS A 73 -14.46 -12.57 2.58
N ALA A 74 -15.62 -12.15 3.04
CA ALA A 74 -16.29 -12.78 4.18
C ALA A 74 -16.53 -14.28 3.95
N SER A 75 -16.78 -14.71 2.71
CA SER A 75 -16.92 -16.11 2.33
C SER A 75 -15.65 -16.93 2.56
N GLU A 76 -14.48 -16.39 2.19
CA GLU A 76 -13.18 -17.07 2.34
C GLU A 76 -12.79 -17.21 3.83
N MET A 77 -13.17 -16.23 4.66
CA MET A 77 -12.98 -16.30 6.12
C MET A 77 -13.88 -17.34 6.79
N ALA A 78 -15.13 -17.49 6.32
CA ALA A 78 -16.05 -18.49 6.86
C ALA A 78 -15.61 -19.93 6.56
N GLU A 79 -15.10 -20.18 5.35
CA GLU A 79 -14.56 -21.49 4.94
C GLU A 79 -13.30 -21.85 5.73
N ALA A 80 -12.35 -20.91 5.89
CA ALA A 80 -11.16 -21.14 6.72
C ALA A 80 -11.50 -21.44 8.19
N ALA A 81 -12.51 -20.75 8.74
CA ALA A 81 -12.97 -20.98 10.11
C ALA A 81 -13.62 -22.36 10.31
N GLN A 82 -14.25 -22.93 9.27
CA GLN A 82 -14.79 -24.29 9.31
C GLN A 82 -13.68 -25.34 9.25
N GLN A 83 -12.67 -25.17 8.39
CA GLN A 83 -11.56 -26.12 8.25
C GLN A 83 -10.63 -26.19 9.48
N THR A 84 -10.59 -25.14 10.31
CA THR A 84 -9.76 -25.15 11.53
C THR A 84 -10.47 -25.81 12.73
N ARG A 85 -11.73 -26.23 12.56
CA ARG A 85 -12.57 -26.83 13.61
C ARG A 85 -12.73 -28.35 13.47
N ASP A 86 -12.14 -28.94 12.44
CA ASP A 86 -11.99 -30.39 12.26
C ASP A 86 -10.55 -30.83 12.57
#